data_AF-A0A6J2UDA1-F1
#
_entry.id   AF-A0A6J2UDA1-F1
#
_cell.length_a   1.000
_cell.length_b   1.000
_cell.length_c   1.000
_cell.angle_alpha   90.00
_cell.angle_beta   90.00
_cell.angle_gamma   90.00
#
_symmetry.space_group_name_H-M   'P 1'
#
loop_
_entity.id
_entity.type
_entity.pdbx_description
1 polymer ?
#
loop_
_entity_poly.entity_id
_entity_poly.type
_entity_poly.pdbx_seq_one_letter_code
_entity_poly.pdbx_strand_id
1 'polypeptide(L)'
;MPARRRTAAASTSPRSDDPQYQLKRQKNNEAVQRTREKTRKSAEERKKRIEELKMENIKLKAKIQQQESNISMLRSLIIKGVKTGDQDRVIHEILQGSSDDDEDEQNDLTTS
;
A
#
# COMPACT_ATOMS: atom_id res chain seq x y z
N MET A 1 -18.53 25.24 -27.02
CA MET A 1 -19.99 25.30 -26.80
C MET A 1 -20.38 24.23 -25.77
N PRO A 2 -20.86 24.58 -24.56
CA PRO A 2 -21.24 23.59 -23.56
C PRO A 2 -22.66 23.07 -23.82
N ALA A 3 -22.82 21.75 -23.93
CA ALA A 3 -24.13 21.14 -24.18
C ALA A 3 -24.98 21.12 -22.89
N ARG A 4 -26.16 21.73 -22.98
CA ARG A 4 -27.17 21.91 -21.94
C ARG A 4 -27.71 20.56 -21.44
N ARG A 5 -27.64 20.32 -20.13
CA ARG A 5 -28.24 19.16 -19.44
C ARG A 5 -29.77 19.29 -19.48
N ARG A 6 -30.42 18.57 -20.40
CA ARG A 6 -31.89 18.43 -20.41
C ARG A 6 -32.30 17.56 -19.23
N THR A 7 -32.96 18.16 -18.24
CA THR A 7 -33.77 17.46 -17.25
C THR A 7 -34.96 16.85 -17.99
N ALA A 8 -34.82 15.58 -18.40
CA ALA A 8 -35.91 14.86 -19.04
C ALA A 8 -36.97 14.58 -17.97
N ALA A 9 -38.08 15.30 -18.06
CA ALA A 9 -39.35 14.88 -17.51
C ALA A 9 -39.62 13.43 -17.92
N ALA A 10 -40.22 12.66 -17.02
CA ALA A 10 -40.58 11.26 -17.20
C ALA A 10 -41.42 11.07 -18.48
N SER A 11 -40.76 10.78 -19.60
CA SER A 11 -41.42 10.27 -20.79
C SER A 11 -41.62 8.78 -20.57
N THR A 12 -42.80 8.41 -20.07
CA THR A 12 -43.36 7.06 -20.19
C THR A 12 -43.55 6.76 -21.68
N SER A 13 -42.43 6.46 -22.35
CA SER A 13 -42.45 5.88 -23.69
C SER A 13 -43.07 4.48 -23.57
N PRO A 14 -43.97 4.05 -24.47
CA PRO A 14 -44.71 2.78 -24.37
C PRO A 14 -43.84 1.50 -24.37
N ARG A 15 -42.50 1.65 -24.39
CA ARG A 15 -41.50 0.58 -24.26
C ARG A 15 -40.95 0.44 -22.84
N SER A 16 -41.28 1.34 -21.90
CA SER A 16 -40.82 1.27 -20.50
C SER A 16 -41.51 0.17 -19.70
N ASP A 17 -42.72 -0.20 -20.10
CA ASP A 17 -43.51 -1.27 -19.48
C ASP A 17 -43.29 -2.65 -20.16
N ASP A 18 -42.45 -2.71 -21.20
CA ASP A 18 -42.03 -3.97 -21.80
C ASP A 18 -41.14 -4.76 -20.80
N PRO A 19 -41.54 -5.97 -20.38
CA PRO A 19 -40.76 -6.79 -19.45
C PRO A 19 -39.32 -7.04 -19.94
N GLN A 20 -39.11 -7.17 -21.25
CA GLN A 20 -37.78 -7.36 -21.83
C GLN A 20 -36.90 -6.11 -21.68
N TYR A 21 -37.49 -4.92 -21.78
CA TYR A 21 -36.77 -3.68 -21.54
C TYR A 21 -36.39 -3.53 -20.07
N GLN A 22 -37.29 -3.84 -19.13
CA GLN A 22 -37.03 -3.75 -17.70
C GLN A 22 -35.90 -4.69 -17.26
N LEU A 23 -35.89 -5.93 -17.74
CA LEU A 23 -34.80 -6.88 -17.46
C LEU A 23 -33.44 -6.38 -17.98
N LYS A 24 -33.39 -5.80 -19.18
CA LYS A 24 -32.15 -5.22 -19.73
C LYS A 24 -31.68 -4.02 -18.91
N ARG A 25 -32.59 -3.16 -18.45
CA ARG A 25 -32.27 -2.02 -17.58
C ARG A 25 -31.77 -2.46 -16.21
N GLN A 26 -32.40 -3.45 -15.60
CA GLN A 26 -31.96 -4.01 -14.32
C GLN A 26 -30.54 -4.57 -14.44
N LYS A 27 -30.26 -5.40 -15.45
CA LYS A 27 -28.91 -5.93 -15.71
C LYS A 27 -27.88 -4.82 -15.93
N ASN A 28 -28.24 -3.76 -16.65
CA ASN A 28 -27.33 -2.63 -16.86
C ASN A 28 -27.08 -1.86 -15.56
N ASN A 29 -28.10 -1.60 -14.76
CA ASN A 29 -27.97 -0.93 -13.47
C ASN A 29 -27.06 -1.74 -12.53
N GLU A 30 -27.24 -3.05 -12.46
CA GLU A 30 -26.36 -3.96 -11.71
C GLU A 30 -24.93 -3.92 -12.23
N ALA A 31 -24.73 -3.99 -13.55
CA ALA A 31 -23.40 -3.91 -14.14
C ALA A 31 -22.71 -2.58 -13.80
N VAL A 32 -23.44 -1.46 -13.88
CA VAL A 32 -22.93 -0.13 -13.53
C VAL A 32 -22.57 -0.05 -12.04
N GLN A 33 -23.41 -0.58 -11.15
CA GLN A 33 -23.11 -0.65 -9.72
C GLN A 33 -21.82 -1.44 -9.48
N ARG A 34 -21.70 -2.65 -10.06
CA ARG A 34 -20.47 -3.46 -9.95
C ARG A 34 -19.25 -2.74 -10.49
N THR A 35 -19.35 -2.03 -11.61
CA THR A 35 -18.22 -1.25 -12.16
C THR A 35 -17.81 -0.14 -11.20
N ARG A 36 -18.77 0.61 -10.64
CA ARG A 36 -18.49 1.68 -9.68
C ARG A 36 -17.83 1.14 -8.41
N GLU A 37 -18.35 0.05 -7.87
CA GLU A 37 -17.78 -0.62 -6.69
C GLU A 37 -16.37 -1.12 -6.97
N LYS A 38 -16.14 -1.77 -8.13
CA LYS A 38 -14.80 -2.21 -8.53
C LYS A 38 -13.82 -1.05 -8.64
N THR A 39 -14.21 0.06 -9.24
CA THR A 39 -13.36 1.25 -9.34
C THR A 39 -13.07 1.86 -7.97
N ARG A 40 -14.08 1.92 -7.09
CA ARG A 40 -13.91 2.41 -5.71
C ARG A 40 -12.96 1.52 -4.94
N LYS A 41 -13.19 0.20 -4.93
CA LYS A 41 -12.34 -0.78 -4.25
C LYS A 41 -10.89 -0.69 -4.75
N SER A 42 -10.68 -0.64 -6.06
CA SER A 42 -9.33 -0.51 -6.63
C SER A 42 -8.64 0.81 -6.27
N ALA A 43 -9.39 1.90 -6.09
CA ALA A 43 -8.82 3.17 -5.60
C ALA A 43 -8.45 3.08 -4.11
N GLU A 44 -9.29 2.45 -3.30
CA GLU A 44 -9.04 2.20 -1.87
C GLU A 44 -7.82 1.27 -1.67
N GLU A 45 -7.73 0.18 -2.43
CA GLU A 45 -6.57 -0.74 -2.45
C GLU A 45 -5.28 -0.02 -2.83
N ARG A 46 -5.30 0.82 -3.88
CA ARG A 46 -4.12 1.60 -4.25
C ARG A 46 -3.70 2.58 -3.16
N LYS A 47 -4.66 3.22 -2.49
CA LYS A 47 -4.37 4.13 -1.37
C LYS A 47 -3.71 3.36 -0.22
N LYS A 48 -4.27 2.21 0.16
CA LYS A 48 -3.69 1.33 1.19
C LYS A 48 -2.27 0.92 0.82
N ARG A 49 -2.05 0.48 -0.42
CA ARG A 49 -0.71 0.07 -0.88
C ARG A 49 0.31 1.21 -0.85
N ILE A 50 -0.10 2.43 -1.17
CA ILE A 50 0.77 3.61 -1.05
C ILE A 50 1.13 3.88 0.42
N GLU A 51 0.20 3.71 1.34
CA GLU A 51 0.45 3.88 2.77
C GLU A 51 1.41 2.81 3.31
N GLU A 52 1.21 1.53 2.96
CA GLU A 52 2.13 0.43 3.27
C GLU A 52 3.54 0.72 2.75
N LEU A 53 3.68 1.07 1.47
CA LEU A 53 4.99 1.38 0.86
C LEU A 53 5.69 2.58 1.51
N LYS A 54 4.93 3.56 2.01
CA LYS A 54 5.50 4.69 2.75
C LYS A 54 6.08 4.24 4.09
N MET A 55 5.36 3.40 4.81
CA MET A 55 5.82 2.84 6.09
C MET A 55 7.06 1.97 5.89
N GLU A 56 7.04 1.10 4.89
CA GLU A 56 8.20 0.28 4.51
C GLU A 56 9.41 1.14 4.15
N ASN A 57 9.21 2.21 3.36
CA ASN A 57 10.29 3.15 3.06
C ASN A 57 10.87 3.83 4.31
N ILE A 58 10.04 4.15 5.31
CA ILE A 58 10.52 4.71 6.58
C ILE A 58 11.38 3.67 7.32
N LYS A 59 10.90 2.41 7.44
CA LYS A 59 11.66 1.32 8.07
C LYS A 59 13.00 1.08 7.36
N LEU A 60 12.99 1.00 6.04
CA LEU A 60 14.19 0.80 5.23
C LEU A 60 15.19 1.95 5.38
N LYS A 61 14.72 3.20 5.37
CA LYS A 61 15.58 4.37 5.59
C LYS A 61 16.22 4.37 6.97
N ALA A 62 15.48 3.98 8.01
CA ALA A 62 16.02 3.84 9.35
C ALA A 62 17.09 2.73 9.41
N LYS A 63 16.85 1.59 8.76
CA LYS A 63 17.83 0.49 8.65
C LYS A 63 19.11 0.93 7.93
N ILE A 64 18.99 1.69 6.83
CA ILE A 64 20.13 2.26 6.11
C ILE A 64 20.92 3.20 7.02
N GLN A 65 20.27 4.14 7.70
CA GLN A 65 20.94 5.08 8.59
C GLN A 65 21.67 4.37 9.73
N GLN A 66 21.05 3.35 10.31
CA GLN A 66 21.69 2.53 11.35
C GLN A 66 22.92 1.81 10.81
N GLN A 67 22.83 1.21 9.63
CA GLN A 67 23.96 0.54 8.99
C GLN A 67 25.10 1.52 8.64
N GLU A 68 24.78 2.71 8.13
CA GLU A 68 25.76 3.77 7.86
C GLU A 68 26.48 4.22 9.13
N SER A 69 25.73 4.38 10.24
CA SER A 69 26.30 4.67 11.56
C SER A 69 27.25 3.58 12.04
N ASN A 70 26.81 2.31 11.96
CA ASN A 70 27.62 1.15 12.33
C ASN A 70 28.92 1.08 11.50
N ILE A 71 28.84 1.29 10.19
CA ILE A 71 30.01 1.31 9.29
C ILE A 71 30.95 2.46 9.67
N SER A 72 30.42 3.65 9.91
CA SER A 72 31.21 4.81 10.34
C SER A 72 31.94 4.54 11.65
N MET A 73 31.25 3.95 12.63
CA MET A 73 31.82 3.55 13.91
C MET A 73 32.95 2.54 13.74
N LEU A 74 32.72 1.46 12.98
CA LEU A 74 33.72 0.43 12.69
C LEU A 74 34.94 1.02 11.97
N ARG A 75 34.73 1.89 10.97
CA ARG A 75 35.83 2.61 10.30
C ARG A 75 36.64 3.45 11.29
N SER A 76 35.96 4.17 12.19
CA SER A 76 36.62 4.99 13.21
C SER A 76 37.48 4.15 14.18
N LEU A 77 36.99 2.95 14.56
CA LEU A 77 37.71 2.02 15.43
C LEU A 77 38.97 1.46 14.76
N ILE A 78 38.87 1.11 13.47
CA ILE A 78 40.00 0.62 12.67
C ILE A 78 41.06 1.72 12.50
N ILE A 79 40.65 2.94 12.12
CA ILE A 79 41.57 4.07 11.88
C ILE A 79 42.29 4.50 13.17
N LYS A 80 41.60 4.51 14.31
CA LYS A 80 42.20 4.89 15.59
C LYS A 80 43.21 3.85 16.12
N GLY A 81 43.30 2.66 15.53
CA GLY A 81 44.31 1.65 15.88
C GLY A 81 44.23 1.15 17.33
N VAL A 82 43.07 1.27 17.99
CA VAL A 82 42.93 0.98 19.41
C VAL A 82 42.63 -0.51 19.63
N LYS A 83 43.64 -1.28 20.04
CA LYS A 83 43.44 -2.61 20.62
C LYS A 83 43.01 -2.47 22.09
N THR A 84 41.75 -2.13 22.33
CA THR A 84 41.15 -2.17 23.67
C THR A 84 40.19 -3.34 23.77
N GLY A 85 40.23 -4.10 24.87
CA GLY A 85 39.34 -5.24 25.12
C GLY A 85 37.84 -4.92 25.12
N ASP A 86 37.48 -3.63 25.09
CA ASP A 86 36.11 -3.16 24.88
C ASP A 86 35.63 -3.26 23.42
N GLN A 87 36.51 -3.54 22.45
CA GLN A 87 36.13 -3.75 21.04
C GLN A 87 35.15 -4.91 20.88
N ASP A 88 35.41 -6.03 21.56
CA ASP A 88 34.62 -7.25 21.39
C ASP A 88 33.17 -7.05 21.86
N ARG A 89 32.97 -6.21 22.89
CA ARG A 89 31.63 -5.85 23.40
C ARG A 89 30.85 -4.99 22.41
N VAL A 90 31.49 -3.96 21.87
CA VAL A 90 30.86 -3.04 20.90
C VAL A 90 30.55 -3.76 19.59
N ILE A 91 31.44 -4.64 19.12
CA ILE A 91 31.20 -5.46 17.92
C ILE A 91 30.03 -6.41 18.14
N HIS A 92 29.93 -7.02 19.32
CA HIS A 92 28.84 -7.93 19.64
C HIS A 92 27.48 -7.22 19.70
N GLU A 93 27.42 -6.01 20.28
CA GLU A 93 26.21 -5.19 20.31
C GLU A 93 25.74 -4.77 18.91
N ILE A 94 26.69 -4.41 18.02
CA ILE A 94 26.39 -4.09 16.61
C ILE A 94 25.85 -5.30 15.85
N LEU A 95 26.40 -6.49 16.10
CA LEU A 95 25.97 -7.73 15.45
C LEU A 95 24.59 -8.20 15.97
N GLN A 96 24.33 -8.07 17.27
CA GLN A 96 23.04 -8.44 17.88
C GLN A 96 21.90 -7.46 17.56
N GLY A 97 22.16 -6.16 17.43
CA GLY A 97 21.12 -5.20 17.05
C GLY A 97 20.57 -5.36 15.63
N SER A 98 21.07 -6.33 14.85
CA SER A 98 20.65 -6.62 13.48
C SER A 98 19.70 -7.82 13.35
N SER A 99 19.50 -8.61 14.41
CA SER A 99 18.77 -9.90 14.35
C SER A 99 17.27 -9.83 14.66
N ASP A 100 16.74 -8.71 15.13
CA ASP A 100 15.42 -8.71 15.82
C ASP A 100 14.23 -8.21 14.98
N ASP A 101 14.32 -8.11 13.65
CA ASP A 101 13.29 -7.34 12.89
C ASP A 101 12.82 -7.96 11.55
N ASP A 102 13.16 -9.23 11.31
CA ASP A 102 12.74 -10.01 10.13
C ASP A 102 11.51 -10.92 10.41
N GLU A 103 10.94 -10.87 11.62
CA GLU A 103 9.64 -11.50 11.92
C GLU A 103 8.53 -10.44 11.84
N ASP A 104 7.93 -10.29 10.65
CA ASP A 104 6.50 -10.00 10.47
C ASP A 104 6.23 -9.65 9.00
N GLU A 105 5.74 -10.63 8.24
CA GLU A 105 4.69 -10.47 7.20
C GLU A 105 4.35 -11.83 6.55
N GLN A 106 3.98 -12.81 7.39
CA GLN A 106 3.11 -13.91 6.96
C GLN A 106 1.74 -13.67 7.57
N ASN A 107 0.86 -13.05 6.79
CA ASN A 107 -0.60 -13.27 6.73
C ASN A 107 -1.26 -12.01 6.21
N ASP A 108 -1.73 -12.04 4.97
CA ASP A 108 -3.16 -11.86 4.65
C ASP A 108 -3.35 -11.65 3.13
N LEU A 109 -3.68 -12.72 2.39
CA LEU A 109 -4.74 -12.67 1.38
C LEU A 109 -5.13 -14.08 0.90
N THR A 110 -5.62 -14.89 1.84
CA THR A 110 -6.62 -15.90 1.49
C THR A 110 -7.99 -15.28 1.77
N THR A 111 -8.56 -14.56 0.82
CA THR A 111 -10.02 -14.33 0.83
C THR A 111 -10.57 -14.09 -0.58
N SER A 112 -11.30 -15.12 -1.03
CA SER A 112 -12.38 -15.16 -2.04
C SER A 112 -12.12 -14.67 -3.47
#